data_AF-A0A7J3B7B0-F1
#
_entry.id   AF-A0A7J3B7B0-F1
#
_cell.length_a   1.000
_cell.length_b   1.000
_cell.length_c   1.000
_cell.angle_alpha   90.00
_cell.angle_beta   90.00
_cell.angle_gamma   90.00
#
_symmetry.space_group_name_H-M   'P 1'
#
loop_
_entity.id
_entity.type
_entity.pdbx_description
1 polymer ?
#
loop_
_entity_poly.entity_id
_entity_poly.type
_entity_poly.pdbx_seq_one_letter_code
_entity_poly.pdbx_strand_id
1 'polypeptide(L)'
;MWEGLKGNRRRNGIYGTLIGVVVGSILLYLSFYISFLYLLIPIVILIIFHYTKLWRFSDRAFYGFITIIVAFFIAMAGISSSITSAPHESTLVVSQASSNYDVHFSYARVDGSYLFNFSLPLKNVTNNSRVSLLDLFTNKTVATSNITLLTNSTSHYYSWDAGPLLPRAYVVVLTFNILQGNQTVAKQAEFLGPVLVSMGTVILTLSSSLILTYLLVTFLFFLAFAFFARAITTSRQRREKQGGGLQPPGETGDGNTKN
;
A
#
# COMPACT_ATOMS: atom_id res chain seq x y z
N MET A 1 -25.89 14.62 22.76
CA MET A 1 -25.39 15.95 23.17
C MET A 1 -23.86 15.89 23.25
N TRP A 2 -23.17 16.48 22.29
CA TRP A 2 -21.70 16.57 22.28
C TRP A 2 -21.31 17.77 23.13
N GLU A 3 -21.14 17.58 24.44
CA GLU A 3 -20.48 18.60 25.26
C GLU A 3 -19.08 18.81 24.67
N GLY A 4 -18.86 20.00 24.11
CA GLY A 4 -17.71 20.30 23.28
C GLY A 4 -16.39 19.84 23.90
N LEU A 5 -15.52 19.31 23.05
CA LEU A 5 -14.14 18.95 23.38
C LEU A 5 -13.42 20.18 23.97
N LYS A 6 -13.43 20.32 25.30
CA LYS A 6 -12.76 21.39 26.03
C LYS A 6 -11.63 20.83 26.91
N GLY A 7 -10.62 21.67 27.16
CA GLY A 7 -9.49 21.36 28.03
C GLY A 7 -8.63 20.18 27.57
N ASN A 8 -8.21 19.35 28.54
CA ASN A 8 -7.29 18.22 28.31
C ASN A 8 -7.80 17.19 27.29
N ARG A 9 -9.13 17.08 27.12
CA ARG A 9 -9.72 16.15 26.14
C ARG A 9 -9.43 16.55 24.70
N ARG A 10 -9.54 17.85 24.38
CA ARG A 10 -9.20 18.37 23.05
C ARG A 10 -7.71 18.24 22.78
N ARG A 11 -6.88 18.57 23.77
CA ARG A 11 -5.41 18.50 23.67
C ARG A 11 -4.94 17.07 23.38
N ASN A 12 -5.43 16.10 24.15
CA ASN A 12 -5.13 14.68 23.95
C ASN A 12 -5.64 14.16 22.60
N GLY A 13 -6.85 14.56 22.20
CA GLY A 13 -7.44 14.35 20.88
C GLY A 13 -6.50 14.77 19.74
N ILE A 14 -6.04 16.02 19.79
CA ILE A 14 -5.16 16.59 18.77
C ILE A 14 -3.81 15.87 18.74
N TYR A 15 -3.17 15.62 19.88
CA TYR A 15 -1.90 14.88 19.91
C TYR A 15 -2.02 13.46 19.36
N GLY A 16 -3.06 12.73 19.78
CA GLY A 16 -3.33 11.39 19.26
C GLY A 16 -3.59 11.40 17.76
N THR A 17 -4.32 12.41 17.27
CA THR A 17 -4.57 12.60 15.83
C THR A 17 -3.25 12.85 15.09
N LEU A 18 -2.41 13.75 15.58
CA LEU A 18 -1.18 14.15 14.92
C LEU A 18 -0.19 12.97 14.80
N ILE A 19 0.01 12.23 15.90
CA ILE A 19 0.83 11.01 15.88
C ILE A 19 0.20 9.94 14.98
N GLY A 20 -1.11 9.75 15.08
CA GLY A 20 -1.86 8.80 14.26
C GLY A 20 -1.78 9.12 12.78
N VAL A 21 -1.77 10.40 12.40
CA VAL A 21 -1.65 10.84 11.00
C VAL A 21 -0.27 10.50 10.47
N VAL A 22 0.80 10.82 11.21
CA VAL A 22 2.18 10.52 10.79
C VAL A 22 2.38 9.02 10.61
N VAL A 23 2.07 8.23 11.64
CA VAL A 23 2.24 6.77 11.61
C VAL A 23 1.32 6.12 10.58
N GLY A 24 0.05 6.55 10.53
CA GLY A 24 -0.92 6.05 9.57
C GLY A 24 -0.53 6.34 8.13
N SER A 25 0.04 7.51 7.83
CA SER A 25 0.49 7.87 6.48
C SER A 25 1.63 6.96 6.02
N ILE A 26 2.60 6.70 6.90
CA ILE A 26 3.72 5.79 6.62
C ILE A 26 3.22 4.37 6.37
N LEU A 27 2.33 3.87 7.23
CA LEU A 27 1.75 2.52 7.07
C LEU A 27 0.91 2.42 5.78
N LEU A 28 0.13 3.44 5.44
CA LEU A 28 -0.63 3.47 4.19
C LEU A 28 0.30 3.50 2.97
N TYR A 29 1.34 4.33 3.00
CA TYR A 29 2.34 4.37 1.94
C TYR A 29 3.02 3.00 1.74
N LEU A 30 3.45 2.36 2.84
CA LEU A 30 4.06 1.04 2.80
C LEU A 30 3.10 -0.07 2.37
N SER A 31 1.80 0.07 2.66
CA SER A 31 0.79 -0.93 2.28
C SER A 31 0.62 -1.08 0.76
N PHE A 32 1.04 -0.09 -0.02
CA PHE A 32 1.09 -0.18 -1.47
C PHE A 32 2.15 -1.17 -1.96
N TYR A 33 3.21 -1.39 -1.18
CA TYR A 33 4.27 -2.36 -1.46
C TYR A 33 4.09 -3.69 -0.72
N ILE A 34 3.41 -3.68 0.43
CA ILE A 34 3.17 -4.85 1.28
C ILE A 34 1.66 -4.99 1.53
N SER A 35 1.03 -5.88 0.75
CA SER A 35 -0.43 -5.96 0.63
C SER A 35 -1.22 -6.16 1.93
N PHE A 36 -0.64 -6.67 3.01
CA PHE A 36 -1.37 -6.93 4.26
C PHE A 36 -1.21 -5.84 5.33
N LEU A 37 -0.31 -4.88 5.11
CA LEU A 37 0.08 -3.91 6.12
C LEU A 37 -1.03 -2.91 6.46
N TYR A 38 -2.01 -2.72 5.56
CA TYR A 38 -3.17 -1.84 5.79
C TYR A 38 -4.09 -2.33 6.93
N LEU A 39 -4.10 -3.64 7.23
CA LEU A 39 -4.89 -4.23 8.32
C LEU A 39 -4.36 -3.84 9.71
N LEU A 40 -3.09 -3.43 9.80
CA LEU A 40 -2.43 -3.03 11.04
C LEU A 40 -2.80 -1.59 11.45
N ILE A 41 -3.11 -0.73 10.48
CA ILE A 41 -3.46 0.69 10.69
C ILE A 41 -4.52 0.89 11.78
N PRO A 42 -5.70 0.22 11.75
CA PRO A 42 -6.74 0.44 12.76
C PRO A 42 -6.28 0.04 14.18
N ILE A 43 -5.45 -1.00 14.30
CA ILE A 43 -4.90 -1.47 15.58
C ILE A 43 -3.92 -0.43 16.14
N VAL A 44 -3.00 0.04 15.31
CA VAL A 44 -1.99 1.04 15.72
C VAL A 44 -2.64 2.36 16.11
N ILE A 45 -3.62 2.85 15.35
CA ILE A 45 -4.36 4.07 15.70
C ILE A 45 -5.07 3.92 17.05
N LEU A 46 -5.67 2.75 17.32
CA LEU A 46 -6.29 2.48 18.62
C LEU A 46 -5.29 2.48 19.78
N ILE A 47 -4.11 1.89 19.57
CA ILE A 47 -3.02 1.89 20.54
C ILE A 47 -2.59 3.34 20.82
N ILE A 48 -2.38 4.15 19.78
CA ILE A 48 -2.02 5.57 19.92
C ILE A 48 -3.09 6.32 20.74
N PHE A 49 -4.36 6.11 20.43
CA PHE A 49 -5.46 6.74 21.18
C PHE A 49 -5.57 6.25 22.63
N HIS A 50 -5.23 4.99 22.89
CA HIS A 50 -5.15 4.46 24.24
C HIS A 50 -4.07 5.17 25.05
N TYR A 51 -2.84 5.27 24.52
CA TYR A 51 -1.72 5.90 25.22
C TYR A 51 -1.83 7.42 25.33
N THR A 52 -2.55 8.08 24.41
CA THR A 52 -2.88 9.51 24.52
C THR A 52 -4.09 9.78 25.42
N LYS A 53 -4.60 8.78 26.14
CA LYS A 53 -5.70 8.90 27.11
C LYS A 53 -7.05 9.31 26.49
N LEU A 54 -7.27 9.03 25.21
CA LEU A 54 -8.61 9.07 24.60
C LEU A 54 -9.32 7.77 24.93
N TRP A 55 -10.08 7.72 26.03
CA TRP A 55 -10.75 6.49 26.48
C TRP A 55 -12.17 6.31 25.95
N ARG A 56 -12.84 7.42 25.62
CA ARG A 56 -14.24 7.41 25.18
C ARG A 56 -14.35 6.95 23.72
N PHE A 57 -15.27 6.03 23.47
CA PHE A 57 -15.55 5.50 22.14
C PHE A 57 -15.95 6.60 21.14
N SER A 58 -16.79 7.56 21.55
CA SER A 58 -17.21 8.69 20.71
C SER A 58 -16.02 9.54 20.24
N ASP A 59 -15.08 9.79 21.13
CA ASP A 59 -13.91 10.63 20.86
C ASP A 59 -12.94 9.87 19.93
N ARG A 60 -12.74 8.57 20.19
CA ARG A 60 -11.94 7.68 19.31
C ARG A 60 -12.53 7.58 17.90
N ALA A 61 -13.86 7.42 17.78
CA ALA A 61 -14.53 7.35 16.49
C ALA A 61 -14.32 8.62 15.67
N PHE A 62 -14.54 9.79 16.30
CA PHE A 62 -14.38 11.09 15.63
C PHE A 62 -12.93 11.39 15.25
N TYR A 63 -11.99 11.31 16.21
CA TYR A 63 -10.58 11.57 15.92
C TYR A 63 -9.99 10.51 15.01
N GLY A 64 -10.41 9.25 15.12
CA GLY A 64 -9.98 8.16 14.24
C GLY A 64 -10.39 8.39 12.80
N PHE A 65 -11.62 8.84 12.56
CA PHE A 65 -12.09 9.22 11.24
C PHE A 65 -11.22 10.33 10.62
N ILE A 66 -10.96 11.40 11.38
CA ILE A 66 -10.10 12.50 10.93
C ILE A 66 -8.68 12.01 10.64
N THR A 67 -8.10 11.23 11.57
CA THR A 67 -6.75 10.67 11.42
C THR A 67 -6.63 9.85 10.15
N ILE A 68 -7.56 8.92 9.90
CA ILE A 68 -7.52 8.02 8.74
C ILE A 68 -7.67 8.82 7.45
N ILE A 69 -8.58 9.79 7.39
CA ILE A 69 -8.77 10.65 6.20
C ILE A 69 -7.50 11.44 5.88
N VAL A 70 -6.94 12.13 6.87
CA VAL A 70 -5.78 12.99 6.65
C VAL A 70 -4.56 12.15 6.29
N ALA A 71 -4.33 11.04 7.00
CA ALA A 71 -3.26 10.11 6.70
C ALA A 71 -3.34 9.57 5.26
N PHE A 72 -4.56 9.30 4.80
CA PHE A 72 -4.80 8.82 3.44
C PHE A 72 -4.40 9.85 2.39
N PHE A 73 -4.83 11.11 2.53
CA PHE A 73 -4.44 12.15 1.58
C PHE A 73 -2.93 12.36 1.52
N ILE A 74 -2.25 12.31 2.67
CA ILE A 74 -0.78 12.40 2.72
C ILE A 74 -0.13 11.21 2.01
N ALA A 75 -0.59 9.98 2.28
CA ALA A 75 -0.06 8.79 1.63
C ALA A 75 -0.27 8.82 0.11
N MET A 76 -1.44 9.26 -0.36
CA MET A 76 -1.72 9.41 -1.79
C MET A 76 -0.86 10.47 -2.46
N ALA A 77 -0.61 11.60 -1.78
CA ALA A 77 0.31 12.61 -2.28
C ALA A 77 1.73 12.02 -2.41
N GLY A 78 2.17 11.24 -1.42
CA GLY A 78 3.44 10.51 -1.47
C GLY A 78 3.51 9.53 -2.64
N ILE A 79 2.53 8.63 -2.78
CA ILE A 79 2.48 7.64 -3.86
C ILE A 79 2.44 8.32 -5.23
N SER A 80 1.60 9.35 -5.38
CA SER A 80 1.48 10.09 -6.63
C SER A 80 2.78 10.78 -6.99
N SER A 81 3.47 11.37 -6.01
CA SER A 81 4.79 11.97 -6.21
C SER A 81 5.81 10.91 -6.65
N SER A 82 5.81 9.74 -6.04
CA SER A 82 6.72 8.64 -6.42
C SER A 82 6.46 8.15 -7.85
N ILE A 83 5.19 8.12 -8.29
CA ILE A 83 4.82 7.75 -9.66
C ILE A 83 5.21 8.84 -10.66
N THR A 84 4.86 10.11 -10.40
CA THR A 84 5.14 11.21 -11.33
C THR A 84 6.62 11.54 -11.43
N SER A 85 7.40 11.26 -10.38
CA SER A 85 8.85 11.47 -10.34
C SER A 85 9.64 10.21 -10.66
N ALA A 86 8.97 9.14 -11.13
CA ALA A 86 9.66 7.91 -11.46
C ALA A 86 10.72 8.14 -12.56
N PRO A 87 11.89 7.52 -12.43
CA PRO A 87 12.98 7.75 -13.36
C PRO A 87 12.59 7.27 -14.76
N HIS A 88 13.02 8.02 -15.77
CA HIS A 88 12.82 7.69 -17.19
C HIS A 88 13.70 6.54 -17.66
N GLU A 89 14.57 6.04 -16.78
CA GLU A 89 15.43 4.89 -16.95
C GLU A 89 15.36 4.00 -15.71
N SER A 90 15.42 2.69 -15.90
CA SER A 90 15.43 1.73 -14.80
C SER A 90 16.06 0.41 -15.23
N THR A 91 16.51 -0.36 -14.24
CA THR A 91 17.03 -1.71 -14.46
C THR A 91 16.26 -2.67 -13.58
N LEU A 92 15.71 -3.72 -14.19
CA LEU A 92 15.02 -4.79 -13.48
C LEU A 92 15.83 -6.07 -13.60
N VAL A 93 16.08 -6.73 -12.47
CA VAL A 93 16.73 -8.04 -12.45
C VAL A 93 15.64 -9.10 -12.56
N VAL A 94 15.61 -9.80 -13.69
CA VAL A 94 14.74 -10.97 -13.89
C VAL A 94 15.55 -12.23 -13.64
N SER A 95 15.16 -13.01 -12.63
CA SER A 95 15.82 -14.29 -12.33
C SER A 95 15.08 -15.46 -12.97
N GLN A 96 15.84 -16.36 -13.61
CA GLN A 96 15.33 -17.65 -14.08
C GLN A 96 16.42 -18.71 -13.98
N ALA A 97 16.09 -19.84 -13.35
CA ALA A 97 17.05 -20.89 -13.00
C ALA A 97 18.23 -20.31 -12.19
N SER A 98 19.47 -20.64 -12.56
CA SER A 98 20.71 -20.17 -11.93
C SER A 98 21.25 -18.86 -12.54
N SER A 99 20.45 -18.15 -13.35
CA SER A 99 20.88 -16.94 -14.07
C SER A 99 19.99 -15.75 -13.79
N ASN A 100 20.63 -14.58 -13.62
CA ASN A 100 19.99 -13.28 -13.54
C ASN A 100 20.14 -12.53 -14.87
N TYR A 101 19.10 -11.81 -15.27
CA TYR A 101 19.04 -11.03 -16.49
C TYR A 101 18.76 -9.59 -16.11
N ASP A 102 19.75 -8.71 -16.29
CA ASP A 102 19.61 -7.29 -16.02
C ASP A 102 18.96 -6.63 -17.23
N VAL A 103 17.66 -6.39 -17.14
CA VAL A 103 16.88 -5.77 -18.21
C VAL A 103 16.85 -4.27 -17.98
N HIS A 104 17.58 -3.54 -18.81
CA HIS A 104 17.60 -2.08 -18.83
C HIS A 104 16.45 -1.56 -19.70
N PHE A 105 15.80 -0.53 -19.20
CA PHE A 105 14.72 0.19 -19.86
C PHE A 105 15.00 1.68 -19.78
N SER A 106 14.77 2.40 -20.88
CA SER A 106 14.68 3.86 -20.85
C SER A 106 13.65 4.35 -21.86
N TYR A 107 13.17 5.57 -21.65
CA TYR A 107 12.36 6.25 -22.67
C TYR A 107 12.76 7.71 -22.85
N ALA A 108 12.55 8.21 -24.06
CA ALA A 108 12.77 9.60 -24.42
C ALA A 108 11.58 10.14 -25.21
N ARG A 109 11.35 11.45 -25.10
CA ARG A 109 10.42 12.16 -25.97
C ARG A 109 11.20 12.81 -27.10
N VAL A 110 10.91 12.42 -28.34
CA VAL A 110 11.57 12.91 -29.55
C VAL A 110 10.48 13.40 -30.49
N ASP A 111 10.52 14.68 -30.86
CA ASP A 111 9.58 15.31 -31.81
C ASP A 111 8.09 15.05 -31.53
N GLY A 112 7.73 14.91 -30.24
CA GLY A 112 6.35 14.65 -29.80
C GLY A 112 5.98 13.18 -29.67
N SER A 113 6.80 12.27 -30.19
CA SER A 113 6.66 10.82 -30.02
C SER A 113 7.43 10.31 -28.80
N TYR A 114 7.03 9.15 -28.28
CA TYR A 114 7.71 8.45 -27.20
C TYR A 114 8.47 7.23 -27.73
N LEU A 115 9.78 7.26 -27.55
CA LEU A 115 10.69 6.19 -27.94
C LEU A 115 11.09 5.40 -26.70
N PHE A 116 10.84 4.09 -26.71
CA PHE A 116 11.17 3.15 -25.64
C PHE A 116 12.37 2.30 -26.04
N ASN A 117 13.41 2.29 -25.22
CA ASN A 117 14.62 1.51 -25.45
C ASN A 117 14.74 0.39 -24.43
N PHE A 118 15.10 -0.79 -24.91
CA PHE A 118 15.36 -1.96 -24.10
C PHE A 118 16.76 -2.48 -24.37
N SER A 119 17.45 -2.91 -23.33
CA SER A 119 18.71 -3.64 -23.43
C SER A 119 18.72 -4.76 -22.39
N LEU A 120 19.17 -5.93 -22.79
CA LEU A 120 19.27 -7.11 -21.94
C LEU A 120 20.52 -7.91 -22.30
N PRO A 121 21.15 -8.60 -21.34
CA PRO A 121 22.46 -9.21 -21.56
C PRO A 121 22.42 -10.30 -22.63
N LEU A 122 23.53 -10.43 -23.37
CA LEU A 122 23.74 -11.48 -24.36
C LEU A 122 23.86 -12.86 -23.66
N LYS A 123 22.72 -13.48 -23.40
CA LYS A 123 22.57 -14.77 -22.72
C LYS A 123 21.65 -15.66 -23.55
N ASN A 124 21.08 -16.70 -22.93
CA ASN A 124 20.13 -17.62 -23.53
C ASN A 124 18.76 -16.96 -23.80
N VAL A 125 18.71 -15.78 -24.42
CA VAL A 125 17.48 -15.08 -24.75
C VAL A 125 17.19 -15.26 -26.24
N THR A 126 15.94 -15.57 -26.59
CA THR A 126 15.53 -15.62 -27.99
C THR A 126 15.33 -14.21 -28.53
N ASN A 127 15.68 -13.97 -29.79
CA ASN A 127 15.50 -12.66 -30.40
C ASN A 127 14.02 -12.24 -30.49
N ASN A 128 13.08 -13.20 -30.59
CA ASN A 128 11.66 -12.89 -30.67
C ASN A 128 11.11 -12.52 -29.28
N SER A 129 10.61 -11.30 -29.18
CA SER A 129 10.02 -10.75 -27.96
C SER A 129 8.74 -9.99 -28.31
N ARG A 130 7.99 -9.57 -27.29
CA ARG A 130 6.79 -8.76 -27.45
C ARG A 130 6.84 -7.60 -26.48
N VAL A 131 6.51 -6.41 -26.96
CA VAL A 131 6.34 -5.23 -26.12
C VAL A 131 4.87 -4.85 -26.10
N SER A 132 4.38 -4.45 -24.93
CA SER A 132 3.04 -3.91 -24.76
C SER A 132 3.10 -2.64 -23.93
N LEU A 133 2.27 -1.66 -24.31
CA LEU A 133 2.02 -0.45 -23.55
C LEU A 133 0.65 -0.58 -22.91
N LEU A 134 0.61 -0.56 -21.58
CA LEU A 134 -0.61 -0.65 -20.78
C LEU A 134 -0.90 0.70 -20.15
N ASP A 135 -2.17 1.05 -20.04
CA ASP A 135 -2.61 2.15 -19.21
C ASP A 135 -2.52 1.77 -17.73
N LEU A 136 -1.76 2.53 -16.92
CA LEU A 136 -1.48 2.21 -15.53
C LEU A 136 -2.76 2.07 -14.68
N PHE A 137 -3.80 2.85 -14.97
CA PHE A 137 -5.00 2.91 -14.14
C PHE A 137 -6.07 1.93 -14.57
N THR A 138 -6.18 1.67 -15.87
CA THR A 138 -7.22 0.78 -16.43
C THR A 138 -6.71 -0.60 -16.79
N ASN A 139 -5.38 -0.80 -16.78
CA ASN A 139 -4.69 -2.01 -17.23
C ASN A 139 -5.06 -2.43 -18.67
N LYS A 140 -5.56 -1.49 -19.49
CA LYS A 140 -5.91 -1.76 -20.89
C LYS A 140 -4.67 -1.63 -21.76
N THR A 141 -4.51 -2.56 -22.70
CA THR A 141 -3.46 -2.49 -23.71
C THR A 141 -3.76 -1.37 -24.70
N VAL A 142 -2.87 -0.39 -24.76
CA VAL A 142 -2.94 0.77 -25.65
C VAL A 142 -2.20 0.50 -26.96
N ALA A 143 -1.06 -0.17 -26.89
CA ALA A 143 -0.28 -0.59 -28.04
C ALA A 143 0.44 -1.91 -27.77
N THR A 144 0.70 -2.69 -28.81
CA THR A 144 1.48 -3.93 -28.70
C THR A 144 2.22 -4.19 -30.00
N SER A 145 3.43 -4.74 -29.90
CA SER A 145 4.25 -5.09 -31.06
C SER A 145 5.04 -6.37 -30.77
N ASN A 146 5.12 -7.24 -31.77
CA ASN A 146 6.07 -8.35 -31.77
C ASN A 146 7.37 -7.82 -32.35
N ILE A 147 8.45 -7.95 -31.59
CA ILE A 147 9.74 -7.34 -31.89
C ILE A 147 10.80 -8.43 -32.03
N THR A 148 11.78 -8.17 -32.88
CA THR A 148 13.01 -8.97 -32.97
C THR A 148 14.13 -8.14 -32.39
N LEU A 149 14.68 -8.59 -31.26
CA LEU A 149 15.81 -7.94 -30.62
C LEU A 149 17.02 -7.99 -31.56
N LEU A 150 17.67 -6.85 -31.71
CA LEU A 150 18.97 -6.74 -32.36
C LEU A 150 20.05 -7.15 -31.36
N THR A 151 21.21 -7.54 -31.89
CA THR A 151 22.30 -8.07 -31.07
C THR A 151 23.57 -7.30 -31.35
N ASN A 152 24.25 -6.84 -30.30
CA ASN A 152 25.63 -6.36 -30.37
C ASN A 152 26.57 -7.32 -29.61
N SER A 153 27.81 -6.90 -29.35
CA SER A 153 28.81 -7.76 -28.69
C SER A 153 28.50 -8.10 -27.23
N THR A 154 27.61 -7.35 -26.55
CA THR A 154 27.38 -7.48 -25.10
C THR A 154 25.91 -7.64 -24.71
N SER A 155 24.98 -7.29 -25.61
CA SER A 155 23.56 -7.18 -25.29
C SER A 155 22.65 -7.44 -26.50
N HIS A 156 21.44 -7.88 -26.21
CA HIS A 156 20.30 -7.73 -27.08
C HIS A 156 19.61 -6.42 -26.78
N TYR A 157 19.18 -5.70 -27.82
CA TYR A 157 18.56 -4.38 -27.67
C TYR A 157 17.45 -4.16 -28.70
N TYR A 158 16.55 -3.24 -28.39
CA TYR A 158 15.51 -2.79 -29.31
C TYR A 158 15.04 -1.38 -28.96
N SER A 159 14.63 -0.64 -29.99
CA SER A 159 14.02 0.68 -29.86
C SER A 159 12.63 0.65 -30.47
N TRP A 160 11.62 0.97 -29.67
CA TRP A 160 10.22 0.96 -30.06
C TRP A 160 9.66 2.38 -30.04
N ASP A 161 9.27 2.88 -31.21
CA ASP A 161 8.51 4.12 -31.32
C ASP A 161 7.02 3.83 -31.11
N ALA A 162 6.47 4.32 -29.99
CA ALA A 162 5.05 4.22 -29.69
C ALA A 162 4.23 5.38 -30.27
N GLY A 163 4.89 6.34 -30.91
CA GLY A 163 4.26 7.54 -31.45
C GLY A 163 3.79 8.51 -30.35
N PRO A 164 2.88 9.44 -30.69
CA PRO A 164 2.29 10.36 -29.74
C PRO A 164 1.34 9.62 -28.80
N LEU A 165 1.51 9.84 -27.49
CA LEU A 165 0.68 9.22 -26.46
C LEU A 165 -0.37 10.21 -25.94
N LEU A 166 -1.54 9.67 -25.56
CA LEU A 166 -2.56 10.46 -24.89
C LEU A 166 -2.09 10.87 -23.48
N PRO A 167 -2.61 11.96 -22.90
CA PRO A 167 -2.27 12.38 -21.55
C PRO A 167 -2.76 11.35 -20.50
N ARG A 168 -1.96 10.32 -20.23
CA ARG A 168 -2.20 9.23 -19.26
C ARG A 168 -0.89 8.76 -18.61
N ALA A 169 -1.00 7.85 -17.65
CA ALA A 169 0.15 7.14 -17.08
C ALA A 169 0.23 5.75 -17.71
N TYR A 170 1.44 5.33 -18.10
CA TYR A 170 1.65 4.10 -18.84
C TYR A 170 2.59 3.14 -18.11
N VAL A 171 2.41 1.85 -18.35
CA VAL A 171 3.34 0.78 -17.98
C VAL A 171 3.78 0.08 -19.25
N VAL A 172 5.08 -0.14 -19.37
CA VAL A 172 5.68 -0.84 -20.50
C VAL A 172 6.02 -2.25 -20.06
N VAL A 173 5.51 -3.24 -20.78
CA VAL A 173 5.74 -4.65 -20.49
C VAL A 173 6.53 -5.27 -21.63
N LEU A 174 7.77 -5.65 -21.36
CA LEU A 174 8.60 -6.46 -22.25
C LEU A 174 8.43 -7.93 -21.90
N THR A 175 7.89 -8.71 -22.82
CA THR A 175 7.87 -10.18 -22.75
C THR A 175 8.97 -10.72 -23.64
N PHE A 176 9.94 -11.42 -23.06
CA PHE A 176 11.05 -12.04 -23.78
C PHE A 176 11.14 -13.52 -23.39
N ASN A 177 11.69 -14.37 -24.26
CA ASN A 177 11.82 -15.79 -23.95
C ASN A 177 13.27 -16.18 -23.65
N ILE A 178 13.43 -17.04 -22.66
CA ILE A 178 14.70 -17.60 -22.23
C ILE A 178 14.76 -19.08 -22.64
N LEU A 179 15.86 -19.48 -23.28
CA LEU A 179 16.19 -20.87 -23.59
C LEU A 179 16.77 -21.55 -22.36
N GLN A 180 16.06 -22.56 -21.86
CA GLN A 180 16.46 -23.41 -20.74
C GLN A 180 16.54 -24.86 -21.21
N GLY A 181 17.74 -25.29 -21.61
CA GLY A 181 17.92 -26.58 -22.29
C GLY A 181 17.14 -26.59 -23.61
N ASN A 182 16.24 -27.56 -23.77
CA ASN A 182 15.38 -27.67 -24.96
C ASN A 182 14.03 -26.95 -24.82
N GLN A 183 13.79 -26.24 -23.71
CA GLN A 183 12.53 -25.53 -23.45
C GLN A 183 12.72 -24.02 -23.57
N THR A 184 11.70 -23.35 -24.08
CA THR A 184 11.63 -21.89 -24.15
C THR A 184 10.64 -21.40 -23.09
N VAL A 185 11.09 -20.55 -22.16
CA VAL A 185 10.27 -20.03 -21.07
C VAL A 185 10.04 -18.53 -21.28
N ALA A 186 8.79 -18.10 -21.37
CA ALA A 186 8.43 -16.70 -21.45
C ALA A 186 8.62 -16.01 -20.09
N LYS A 187 9.24 -14.83 -20.11
CA LYS A 187 9.43 -13.95 -18.96
C LYS A 187 8.96 -12.55 -19.29
N GLN A 188 8.49 -11.87 -18.24
CA GLN A 188 7.96 -10.52 -18.33
C GLN A 188 8.78 -9.60 -17.43
N ALA A 189 9.12 -8.44 -17.97
CA ALA A 189 9.68 -7.32 -17.27
C ALA A 189 8.72 -6.14 -17.42
N GLU A 190 8.26 -5.60 -16.29
CA GLU A 190 7.34 -4.46 -16.24
C GLU A 190 8.11 -3.22 -15.79
N PHE A 191 7.95 -2.15 -16.55
CA PHE A 191 8.60 -0.86 -16.30
C PHE A 191 7.56 0.24 -16.28
N LEU A 192 7.72 1.20 -15.39
CA LEU A 192 6.87 2.38 -15.42
C LEU A 192 7.23 3.21 -16.66
N GLY A 193 6.24 3.45 -17.52
CA GLY A 193 6.37 4.29 -18.70
C GLY A 193 6.17 5.77 -18.35
N PRO A 194 6.03 6.64 -19.38
CA PRO A 194 5.80 8.06 -19.16
C PRO A 194 4.50 8.31 -18.40
N VAL A 195 4.55 9.30 -17.51
CA VAL A 195 3.39 9.82 -16.79
C VAL A 195 3.06 11.20 -17.35
N LEU A 196 2.06 11.25 -18.22
CA LEU A 196 1.69 12.44 -19.01
C LEU A 196 0.52 13.22 -18.42
N VAL A 197 0.05 12.81 -17.25
CA VAL A 197 -1.01 13.46 -16.49
C VAL A 197 -0.43 14.24 -15.34
N SER A 198 -1.17 15.28 -14.90
CA SER A 198 -0.80 16.02 -13.70
C SER A 198 -0.83 15.14 -12.46
N MET A 199 0.01 15.45 -11.48
CA MET A 199 -0.02 14.79 -10.16
C MET A 199 -1.42 14.82 -9.53
N GLY A 200 -2.16 15.93 -9.68
CA GLY A 200 -3.54 16.03 -9.19
C GLY A 200 -4.48 15.00 -9.81
N THR A 201 -4.33 14.71 -11.10
CA THR A 201 -5.09 13.67 -11.80
C THR A 201 -4.73 12.27 -11.30
N VAL A 202 -3.43 12.01 -11.05
CA VAL A 202 -2.97 10.74 -10.45
C VAL A 202 -3.58 10.56 -9.06
N ILE A 203 -3.52 11.60 -8.22
CA ILE A 203 -4.14 11.61 -6.90
C ILE A 203 -5.61 11.27 -7.01
N LEU A 204 -6.39 11.97 -7.85
CA LEU A 204 -7.83 11.74 -8.00
C LEU A 204 -8.16 10.32 -8.50
N THR A 205 -7.36 9.78 -9.42
CA THR A 205 -7.61 8.46 -10.01
C THR A 205 -7.30 7.33 -9.03
N LEU A 206 -6.13 7.39 -8.37
CA LEU A 206 -5.76 6.45 -7.30
C LEU A 206 -6.69 6.58 -6.09
N SER A 207 -7.10 7.82 -5.79
CA SER A 207 -8.09 8.11 -4.77
C SER A 207 -9.41 7.42 -5.10
N SER A 208 -9.96 7.57 -6.30
CA SER A 208 -11.24 6.94 -6.65
C SER A 208 -11.21 5.41 -6.58
N SER A 209 -10.09 4.77 -6.94
CA SER A 209 -9.97 3.30 -6.95
C SER A 209 -9.65 2.72 -5.57
N LEU A 210 -8.85 3.41 -4.75
CA LEU A 210 -8.38 2.93 -3.45
C LEU A 210 -9.16 3.52 -2.26
N ILE A 211 -9.67 4.76 -2.33
CA ILE A 211 -10.32 5.46 -1.19
C ILE A 211 -11.51 4.69 -0.68
N LEU A 212 -12.50 4.46 -1.52
CA LEU A 212 -13.78 3.96 -1.02
C LEU A 212 -13.61 2.59 -0.38
N THR A 213 -12.74 1.75 -0.94
CA THR A 213 -12.54 0.41 -0.40
C THR A 213 -11.63 0.42 0.83
N TYR A 214 -10.45 1.04 0.78
CA TYR A 214 -9.50 1.01 1.90
C TYR A 214 -9.93 1.91 3.06
N LEU A 215 -10.46 3.10 2.80
CA LEU A 215 -10.95 3.98 3.88
C LEU A 215 -12.12 3.33 4.61
N LEU A 216 -13.07 2.73 3.88
CA LEU A 216 -14.25 2.11 4.46
C LEU A 216 -13.85 0.82 5.21
N VAL A 217 -12.96 -0.01 4.66
CA VAL A 217 -12.43 -1.20 5.36
C VAL A 217 -11.63 -0.79 6.60
N THR A 218 -10.64 0.10 6.48
CA THR A 218 -9.83 0.56 7.63
C THR A 218 -10.69 1.20 8.71
N PHE A 219 -11.70 1.98 8.35
CA PHE A 219 -12.61 2.60 9.31
C PHE A 219 -13.57 1.59 9.96
N LEU A 220 -14.13 0.64 9.19
CA LEU A 220 -14.97 -0.44 9.75
C LEU A 220 -14.18 -1.30 10.73
N PHE A 221 -12.95 -1.69 10.38
CA PHE A 221 -12.07 -2.42 11.28
C PHE A 221 -11.73 -1.60 12.52
N PHE A 222 -11.44 -0.30 12.36
CA PHE A 222 -11.21 0.60 13.50
C PHE A 222 -12.42 0.65 14.44
N LEU A 223 -13.63 0.78 13.91
CA LEU A 223 -14.87 0.76 14.69
C LEU A 223 -15.08 -0.59 15.39
N ALA A 224 -14.84 -1.71 14.69
CA ALA A 224 -14.94 -3.06 15.25
C ALA A 224 -13.96 -3.24 16.43
N PHE A 225 -12.70 -2.88 16.26
CA PHE A 225 -11.71 -2.95 17.33
C PHE A 225 -12.02 -1.98 18.48
N ALA A 226 -12.52 -0.77 18.19
CA ALA A 226 -12.94 0.18 19.21
C ALA A 226 -14.13 -0.37 20.03
N PHE A 227 -15.05 -1.09 19.37
CA PHE A 227 -16.15 -1.77 20.01
C PHE A 227 -15.68 -2.92 20.90
N PHE A 228 -14.81 -3.81 20.39
CA PHE A 228 -14.24 -4.90 21.18
C PHE A 228 -13.45 -4.39 22.38
N ALA A 229 -12.65 -3.34 22.20
CA ALA A 229 -11.93 -2.70 23.31
C ALA A 229 -12.90 -2.22 24.40
N ARG A 230 -14.01 -1.59 24.03
CA ARG A 230 -15.06 -1.16 24.96
C ARG A 230 -15.75 -2.34 25.63
N ALA A 231 -16.07 -3.40 24.89
CA ALA A 231 -16.71 -4.60 25.42
C ALA A 231 -15.83 -5.28 26.48
N ILE A 232 -14.53 -5.40 26.23
CA ILE A 232 -13.53 -5.93 27.18
C ILE A 232 -13.48 -5.06 28.44
N THR A 233 -13.39 -3.74 28.31
CA THR A 233 -13.37 -2.83 29.48
C THR A 233 -14.64 -2.95 30.31
N THR A 234 -15.81 -3.02 29.66
CA THR A 234 -17.11 -3.14 30.35
C THR A 234 -17.25 -4.50 31.05
N SER A 235 -16.75 -5.58 30.43
CA SER A 235 -16.70 -6.92 31.01
C SER A 235 -15.82 -6.98 32.25
N ARG A 236 -14.62 -6.38 32.21
CA ARG A 236 -13.72 -6.27 33.36
C ARG A 236 -14.36 -5.50 34.52
N GLN A 237 -14.98 -4.35 34.23
CA GLN A 237 -15.69 -3.56 35.24
C GLN A 237 -16.86 -4.33 35.87
N ARG A 238 -17.58 -5.15 35.09
CA ARG A 238 -18.63 -6.03 35.64
C ARG A 238 -18.05 -7.11 36.55
N ARG A 239 -16.94 -7.74 36.15
CA ARG A 239 -16.23 -8.72 36.97
C ARG A 239 -15.66 -8.12 38.26
N GLU A 240 -15.12 -6.91 38.22
CA GLU A 240 -14.62 -6.21 39.41
C GLU A 240 -15.78 -5.79 40.34
N LYS A 241 -16.89 -5.32 39.77
CA LYS A 241 -18.11 -4.99 40.54
C LYS A 241 -18.82 -6.23 41.12
N GLN A 242 -18.73 -7.38 40.44
CA GLN A 242 -19.26 -8.66 40.93
C GLN A 242 -18.26 -9.41 41.82
N GLY A 243 -16.96 -9.09 41.73
CA GLY A 243 -15.87 -9.69 42.47
C GLY A 243 -15.54 -9.03 43.81
N GLY A 244 -16.24 -7.95 44.19
CA GLY A 244 -16.24 -7.39 45.54
C GLY A 244 -16.99 -8.24 46.59
N GLY A 245 -17.25 -9.51 46.31
CA GLY A 245 -18.06 -10.39 47.16
C GLY A 245 -18.05 -11.86 46.73
N LEU A 246 -16.97 -12.36 46.15
CA LEU A 246 -16.74 -13.81 46.04
C LEU A 246 -15.67 -14.19 47.06
N GLN A 247 -16.11 -14.32 48.31
CA GLN A 247 -15.39 -15.06 49.32
C GLN A 247 -15.20 -16.49 48.78
N PRO A 248 -13.96 -17.03 48.73
CA PRO A 248 -13.77 -18.41 48.31
C PRO A 248 -14.56 -19.33 49.25
N PRO A 249 -15.29 -20.34 48.74
CA PRO A 249 -16.06 -21.22 49.59
C PRO A 249 -15.10 -22.14 50.34
N GLY A 250 -15.07 -22.01 51.67
CA GLY A 250 -14.56 -23.04 52.57
C GLY A 250 -13.37 -22.65 53.44
N GLU A 251 -13.58 -21.76 54.40
CA GLU A 251 -13.04 -21.93 55.77
C GLU A 251 -14.11 -21.43 56.76
N THR A 252 -15.17 -22.22 56.92
CA THR A 252 -15.92 -22.20 58.19
C THR A 252 -15.09 -22.98 59.20
N GLY A 253 -14.35 -22.26 60.04
CA GLY A 253 -13.85 -22.81 61.28
C GLY A 253 -15.03 -23.17 62.17
N ASP A 254 -15.30 -24.47 62.29
CA ASP A 254 -16.03 -25.01 63.44
C ASP A 254 -15.00 -25.30 64.53
N GLY A 255 -14.84 -24.32 65.42
CA GLY A 255 -14.25 -24.50 66.73
C GLY A 255 -15.31 -24.23 67.78
N ASN A 256 -16.09 -25.25 68.17
CA ASN A 256 -16.49 -25.44 69.57
C ASN A 256 -17.25 -26.75 69.81
N THR A 257 -16.62 -27.69 70.53
CA THR A 257 -17.34 -28.55 71.47
C THR A 257 -16.60 -28.54 72.81
N LYS A 258 -17.35 -28.15 73.84
CA LYS A 258 -17.02 -28.19 75.26
C LYS A 258 -16.66 -29.62 75.72
N ASN A 259 -15.59 -29.76 76.50
CA ASN A 259 -15.60 -30.08 77.92
C ASN A 259 -14.22 -29.79 78.53
#